data_AF-A0A1A9UZ93-F1
#
_entry.id   AF-A0A1A9UZ93-F1
#
_cell.length_a   1.000
_cell.length_b   1.000
_cell.length_c   1.000
_cell.angle_alpha   90.00
_cell.angle_beta   90.00
_cell.angle_gamma   90.00
#
_symmetry.space_group_name_H-M   'P 1'
#
loop_
_entity.id
_entity.type
_entity.pdbx_description
1 polymer ?
#
loop_
_entity_poly.entity_id
_entity_poly.type
_entity_poly.pdbx_seq_one_letter_code
_entity_poly.pdbx_strand_id
1 'polypeptide(L)'
;MTIKTYEIIFTPSKYIETSEGGLVIISINEGDGGRYDSYLDGTLLCSYSVNVDAHRCTPPSKKNDYQKIYSHWCNEFEKYKSAMKQWQAKQEQCNVKDKSNGKHLNEVYSNDNIISILITKD
;
A
#
# COMPACT_ATOMS: atom_id res chain seq x y z
N MET A 1 -8.62 11.99 18.88
CA MET A 1 -7.54 12.93 18.46
C MET A 1 -8.19 14.05 17.66
N THR A 2 -7.76 15.31 17.73
CA THR A 2 -8.45 16.42 17.02
C THR A 2 -7.57 16.94 15.89
N ILE A 3 -8.02 16.83 14.64
CA ILE A 3 -7.28 17.36 13.48
C ILE A 3 -7.93 18.67 13.02
N LYS A 4 -7.16 19.77 12.92
CA LYS A 4 -7.65 21.07 12.45
C LYS A 4 -6.95 21.56 11.18
N THR A 5 -7.79 21.93 10.20
CA THR A 5 -7.67 23.19 9.45
C THR A 5 -8.89 24.07 9.77
N TYR A 6 -10.06 23.44 9.75
CA TYR A 6 -11.37 23.78 10.32
C TYR A 6 -11.93 22.42 10.75
N GLU A 7 -12.53 22.29 11.93
CA GLU A 7 -12.86 20.98 12.56
C GLU A 7 -13.29 19.90 11.57
N ILE A 8 -12.45 18.88 11.40
CA ILE A 8 -12.82 17.74 10.56
C ILE A 8 -13.98 17.03 11.22
N ILE A 9 -15.14 17.08 10.57
CA ILE A 9 -16.32 16.33 10.98
C ILE A 9 -16.18 14.92 10.42
N PHE A 10 -15.90 13.96 11.30
CA PHE A 10 -15.81 12.56 10.90
C PHE A 10 -17.15 12.08 10.34
N THR A 11 -17.07 11.47 9.17
CA THR A 11 -18.22 10.93 8.44
C THR A 11 -17.78 9.62 7.80
N PRO A 12 -18.63 8.57 7.83
CA PRO A 12 -18.28 7.27 7.24
C PRO A 12 -17.92 7.31 5.75
N SER A 13 -18.32 8.37 5.04
CA SER A 13 -18.16 8.52 3.60
C SER A 13 -17.01 9.45 3.17
N LYS A 14 -16.44 10.26 4.06
CA LYS A 14 -15.39 11.23 3.69
C LYS A 14 -14.19 11.24 4.63
N TYR A 15 -14.41 11.37 5.93
CA TYR A 15 -13.34 11.49 6.92
C TYR A 15 -13.51 10.40 7.99
N ILE A 16 -12.62 9.42 8.01
CA ILE A 16 -12.68 8.29 8.94
C ILE A 16 -11.52 8.38 9.92
N GLU A 17 -11.83 8.30 11.22
CA GLU A 17 -10.82 8.12 12.28
C GLU A 17 -10.41 6.65 12.34
N THR A 18 -9.11 6.36 12.35
CA THR A 18 -8.62 4.99 12.56
C THR A 18 -8.56 4.67 14.06
N SER A 19 -8.50 3.38 14.42
CA SER A 19 -8.37 2.94 15.82
C SER A 19 -7.09 3.45 16.51
N GLU A 20 -6.07 3.82 15.73
CA GLU A 20 -4.81 4.39 16.22
C GLU A 20 -4.85 5.93 16.26
N GLY A 21 -6.02 6.52 16.05
CA GLY A 21 -6.19 7.97 15.95
C GLY A 21 -5.69 8.54 14.62
N GLY A 22 -5.60 7.77 13.55
CA GLY A 22 -5.26 8.29 12.22
C GLY A 22 -6.44 8.95 11.52
N LEU A 23 -6.17 9.62 10.38
CA LEU A 23 -7.20 10.16 9.49
C LEU A 23 -7.11 9.52 8.11
N VAL A 24 -8.24 8.98 7.64
CA VAL A 24 -8.41 8.54 6.26
C VAL A 24 -9.37 9.49 5.55
N ILE A 25 -8.93 10.02 4.41
CA ILE A 25 -9.73 10.90 3.53
C ILE A 25 -10.15 10.09 2.30
N ILE A 26 -11.45 9.83 2.15
CA ILE A 26 -12.02 9.10 1.01
C ILE A 26 -12.25 10.07 -0.15
N SER A 27 -12.05 9.58 -1.39
CA SER A 27 -12.34 10.32 -2.62
C SER A 27 -11.74 11.72 -2.62
N ILE A 28 -10.41 11.76 -2.50
CA ILE A 28 -9.65 13.02 -2.42
C ILE A 28 -9.82 13.86 -3.69
N ASN A 29 -10.00 15.17 -3.53
CA ASN A 29 -10.08 16.15 -4.60
C ASN A 29 -9.24 17.40 -4.25
N GLU A 30 -9.11 18.34 -5.17
CA GLU A 30 -8.26 19.55 -4.97
C GLU A 30 -8.64 20.37 -3.74
N GLY A 31 -9.93 20.38 -3.37
CA GLY A 31 -10.44 21.07 -2.18
C GLY A 31 -10.03 20.43 -0.86
N ASP A 32 -9.55 19.19 -0.88
CA ASP A 32 -9.00 18.51 0.31
C ASP A 32 -7.51 18.83 0.51
N GLY A 33 -6.89 19.59 -0.41
CA GLY A 33 -5.51 20.05 -0.27
C GLY A 33 -5.37 21.04 0.89
N GLY A 34 -4.26 20.96 1.62
CA GLY A 34 -4.01 21.85 2.75
C GLY A 34 -3.14 21.24 3.84
N ARG A 35 -3.08 21.93 4.97
CA ARG A 35 -2.23 21.56 6.12
C ARG A 35 -3.04 20.91 7.24
N TYR A 36 -2.91 19.62 7.46
CA TYR A 36 -3.62 18.88 8.49
C TYR A 36 -2.80 18.83 9.78
N ASP A 37 -3.24 19.54 10.81
CA ASP A 37 -2.61 19.52 12.13
C ASP A 37 -3.34 18.55 13.07
N SER A 38 -2.63 17.58 13.63
CA SER A 38 -3.15 16.65 14.65
C SER A 38 -2.83 17.15 16.05
N TYR A 39 -3.85 17.16 16.92
CA TYR A 39 -3.74 17.54 18.33
C TYR A 39 -4.16 16.39 19.24
N LEU A 40 -3.44 16.24 20.35
CA LEU A 40 -3.78 15.41 21.49
C LEU A 40 -3.78 16.30 22.73
N ASP A 41 -4.92 16.32 23.44
CA ASP A 41 -5.12 17.14 24.64
C ASP A 41 -4.72 18.62 24.46
N GLY A 42 -5.06 19.19 23.30
CA GLY A 42 -4.76 20.58 22.95
C GLY A 42 -3.30 20.85 22.54
N THR A 43 -2.42 19.83 22.60
CA THR A 43 -1.03 19.93 22.14
C THR A 43 -0.91 19.42 20.71
N LEU A 44 -0.25 20.21 19.84
CA LEU A 44 0.05 19.79 18.47
C LEU A 44 1.00 18.59 18.49
N LEU A 45 0.56 17.45 17.96
CA LEU A 45 1.39 16.26 17.79
C LEU A 45 2.17 16.31 16.47
N CYS A 46 1.48 16.55 15.36
CA CYS A 46 2.08 16.53 14.03
C CYS A 46 1.29 17.38 13.04
N SER A 47 1.96 17.76 11.95
CA SER A 47 1.40 18.57 10.86
C SER A 47 1.76 17.93 9.53
N TYR A 48 0.77 17.74 8.66
CA TYR A 48 0.95 17.18 7.32
C TYR A 48 0.51 18.17 6.25
N SER A 49 1.37 18.37 5.24
CA SER A 49 0.99 19.12 4.02
C SER A 49 0.51 18.15 2.95
N VAL A 50 -0.77 18.22 2.61
CA VAL A 50 -1.41 17.41 1.59
C VAL A 50 -1.55 18.23 0.32
N ASN A 51 -0.86 17.81 -0.73
CA ASN A 51 -0.98 18.37 -2.08
C ASN A 51 -1.69 17.36 -2.97
N VAL A 52 -2.79 17.78 -3.61
CA VAL A 52 -3.60 16.91 -4.47
C VAL A 52 -3.38 17.29 -5.92
N ASP A 53 -2.87 16.36 -6.71
CA ASP A 53 -2.75 16.50 -8.17
C ASP A 53 -3.95 15.80 -8.83
N ALA A 54 -4.98 16.57 -9.19
CA ALA A 54 -6.21 16.02 -9.76
C ALA A 54 -5.96 15.26 -11.07
N HIS A 55 -4.98 15.67 -11.87
CA HIS A 55 -4.69 15.02 -13.16
C HIS A 55 -4.14 13.60 -12.97
N ARG A 56 -3.47 13.34 -11.84
CA ARG A 56 -2.92 12.02 -11.51
C ARG A 56 -3.83 11.18 -10.62
N CYS A 57 -4.66 11.82 -9.79
CA CYS A 57 -5.54 11.16 -8.83
C CYS A 57 -6.95 10.85 -9.39
N THR A 58 -7.25 11.23 -10.64
CA THR A 58 -8.54 10.91 -11.26
C THR A 58 -8.66 9.40 -11.51
N PRO A 59 -9.74 8.73 -11.02
CA PRO A 59 -9.97 7.33 -11.34
C PRO A 59 -10.10 7.14 -12.86
N PRO A 60 -9.65 6.00 -13.41
CA PRO A 60 -9.77 5.75 -14.84
C PRO A 60 -11.23 5.88 -15.26
N SER A 61 -11.56 6.83 -16.14
CA SER A 61 -12.95 7.10 -16.52
C SER A 61 -13.34 6.40 -17.82
N LYS A 62 -12.37 5.86 -18.57
CA LYS A 62 -12.56 5.22 -19.86
C LYS A 62 -12.10 3.77 -19.83
N LYS A 63 -12.83 2.89 -20.53
CA LYS A 63 -12.52 1.46 -20.66
C LYS A 63 -11.07 1.17 -21.08
N ASN A 64 -10.50 1.99 -21.96
CA ASN A 64 -9.12 1.84 -22.43
C ASN A 64 -8.09 2.12 -21.32
N ASP A 65 -8.40 2.98 -20.35
CA ASP A 65 -7.48 3.30 -19.26
C ASP A 65 -7.44 2.14 -18.25
N TYR A 66 -8.58 1.49 -17.99
CA TYR A 66 -8.64 0.24 -17.23
C TYR A 66 -7.82 -0.87 -17.89
N GLN A 67 -7.95 -1.04 -19.22
CA GLN A 67 -7.18 -2.04 -19.95
C GLN A 67 -5.67 -1.79 -19.86
N LYS A 68 -5.22 -0.53 -19.98
CA LYS A 68 -3.81 -0.17 -19.82
C LYS A 68 -3.27 -0.53 -18.43
N ILE A 69 -4.01 -0.19 -17.38
CA ILE A 69 -3.63 -0.52 -16.00
C ILE A 69 -3.57 -2.03 -15.81
N TYR A 70 -4.54 -2.77 -16.32
CA TYR A 70 -4.55 -4.23 -16.25
C TYR A 70 -3.34 -4.83 -16.97
N SER A 71 -3.04 -4.39 -18.19
CA SER A 71 -1.87 -4.85 -18.93
C SER A 71 -0.55 -4.50 -18.23
N HIS A 72 -0.47 -3.33 -17.59
CA HIS A 72 0.70 -2.94 -16.81
C HIS A 72 0.92 -3.90 -15.63
N TRP A 73 -0.13 -4.18 -14.84
CA TRP A 73 -0.05 -5.13 -13.73
C TRP A 73 0.24 -6.56 -14.17
N CYS A 74 -0.31 -7.02 -15.29
CA CYS A 74 0.07 -8.32 -15.84
C CYS A 74 1.56 -8.40 -16.17
N ASN A 75 2.13 -7.35 -16.76
CA ASN A 75 3.56 -7.31 -17.08
C ASN A 75 4.43 -7.30 -15.82
N GLU A 76 4.07 -6.49 -14.81
CA GLU A 76 4.78 -6.49 -13.52
C GLU A 76 4.69 -7.84 -12.81
N PHE A 77 3.55 -8.51 -12.90
CA PHE A 77 3.38 -9.85 -12.34
C PHE A 77 4.24 -10.90 -13.06
N GLU A 78 4.34 -10.87 -14.39
CA GLU A 78 5.24 -11.75 -15.13
C GLU A 78 6.72 -11.50 -14.80
N LYS A 79 7.12 -10.23 -14.60
CA LYS A 79 8.47 -9.89 -14.11
C LYS A 79 8.72 -10.50 -12.74
N TYR A 80 7.75 -10.37 -11.82
CA TYR A 80 7.83 -10.97 -10.50
C TYR A 80 8.00 -12.50 -10.57
N LYS A 81 7.18 -13.21 -11.38
CA LYS A 81 7.32 -14.67 -11.57
C LYS A 81 8.71 -15.05 -12.07
N SER A 82 9.24 -14.31 -13.04
CA SER A 82 10.57 -14.55 -13.60
C SER A 82 11.66 -14.36 -12.54
N ALA A 83 11.61 -13.27 -11.79
CA ALA A 83 12.54 -12.99 -10.71
C ALA A 83 12.48 -14.06 -9.61
N MET A 84 11.27 -14.50 -9.24
CA MET A 84 11.05 -15.57 -8.26
C MET A 84 11.66 -16.89 -8.73
N LYS A 85 11.42 -17.28 -10.00
CA LYS A 85 12.01 -18.49 -10.59
C LYS A 85 13.54 -18.44 -10.60
N GLN A 86 14.12 -17.29 -10.93
CA GLN A 86 15.58 -17.09 -10.89
C GLN A 86 16.13 -17.19 -9.47
N TRP A 87 15.43 -16.61 -8.49
CA TRP A 87 15.80 -16.73 -7.09
C TRP A 87 15.74 -18.19 -6.61
N GLN A 88 14.66 -18.91 -6.93
CA GLN A 88 14.52 -20.34 -6.61
C GLN A 88 15.66 -21.18 -7.21
N ALA A 89 15.96 -20.97 -8.49
CA ALA A 89 17.05 -21.69 -9.15
C ALA A 89 18.43 -21.41 -8.50
N LYS A 90 18.67 -20.17 -8.04
CA LYS A 90 19.90 -19.83 -7.29
C LYS A 90 19.94 -20.48 -5.92
N GLN A 91 18.81 -20.53 -5.20
CA GLN A 91 18.71 -21.23 -3.92
C GLN A 91 19.02 -22.73 -4.08
N GLU A 92 18.44 -23.38 -5.09
CA GLU A 92 18.71 -24.78 -5.39
C GLU A 92 20.20 -25.03 -5.68
N GLN A 93 20.88 -24.15 -6.41
CA GLN A 93 22.32 -24.25 -6.70
C GLN A 93 23.19 -24.04 -5.46
N CYS A 94 22.78 -23.18 -4.52
CA CYS A 94 23.47 -22.99 -3.24
C CYS A 94 23.27 -24.21 -2.32
N ASN A 95 22.08 -24.82 -2.31
CA ASN A 95 21.76 -25.96 -1.46
C ASN A 95 22.51 -27.26 -1.84
N VAL A 96 23.15 -27.33 -3.02
CA VAL A 96 24.01 -28.46 -3.41
C VAL A 96 25.39 -28.40 -2.74
N LYS A 97 25.84 -27.23 -2.25
CA LYS A 97 27.16 -27.07 -1.63
C LYS A 97 27.20 -27.36 -0.12
N ASP A 98 26.05 -27.47 0.54
CA ASP A 98 25.95 -27.74 1.99
C ASP A 98 25.86 -29.23 2.34
N LYS A 99 26.47 -30.11 1.53
CA LYS A 99 26.81 -31.48 1.95
C LYS A 99 28.19 -31.59 2.61
N SER A 100 28.84 -30.47 2.92
CA SER A 100 30.05 -30.45 3.75
C SER A 100 30.01 -29.28 4.74
N ASN A 101 29.57 -29.61 5.96
CA ASN A 101 29.72 -28.85 7.21
C ASN A 101 28.84 -27.60 7.44
N GLY A 102 27.94 -27.76 8.41
CA GLY A 102 27.74 -26.76 9.46
C GLY A 102 26.53 -25.85 9.28
N LYS A 103 25.42 -26.26 9.88
CA LYS A 103 24.20 -25.49 10.19
C LYS A 103 24.41 -23.96 10.24
N HIS A 104 23.85 -23.24 9.27
CA HIS A 104 23.29 -21.91 9.53
C HIS A 104 21.88 -21.87 8.93
N LEU A 105 20.89 -22.06 9.80
CA LEU A 105 19.47 -21.96 9.46
C LEU A 105 19.13 -20.47 9.39
N ASN A 106 19.00 -19.91 8.19
CA ASN A 106 18.39 -18.59 8.03
C ASN A 106 16.86 -18.77 8.06
N GLU A 107 16.26 -18.52 9.22
CA GLU A 107 14.82 -18.36 9.37
C GLU A 107 14.37 -17.07 8.67
N VAL A 108 14.06 -17.16 7.38
CA VAL A 108 13.22 -16.18 6.69
C VAL A 108 12.12 -16.94 5.96
N TYR A 109 11.27 -17.65 6.72
CA TYR A 109 9.93 -18.06 6.27
C TYR A 109 9.11 -18.42 7.52
N SER A 110 8.60 -17.40 8.20
CA SER A 110 7.32 -17.56 8.90
C SER A 110 6.25 -17.09 7.91
N ASN A 111 5.67 -18.05 7.20
CA ASN A 111 4.44 -17.87 6.45
C ASN A 111 3.36 -17.47 7.45
N ASP A 112 2.84 -16.23 7.41
CA ASP A 112 1.59 -15.90 8.09
C ASP A 112 0.90 -14.60 7.62
N ASN A 113 1.10 -14.14 6.38
CA ASN A 113 0.29 -13.05 5.82
C ASN A 113 0.30 -13.00 4.28
N ILE A 114 0.03 -14.13 3.61
CA ILE A 114 -0.42 -14.03 2.21
C ILE A 114 -1.88 -13.60 2.25
N ILE A 115 -2.12 -12.30 2.05
CA ILE A 115 -3.46 -11.80 1.72
C ILE A 115 -3.83 -12.43 0.37
N SER A 116 -4.60 -13.51 0.44
CA SER A 116 -5.28 -14.08 -0.72
C SER A 116 -6.28 -13.05 -1.23
N ILE A 117 -5.88 -12.24 -2.21
CA ILE A 117 -6.85 -11.44 -2.98
C ILE A 117 -7.63 -12.44 -3.85
N LEU A 118 -8.74 -12.94 -3.31
CA LEU A 118 -9.78 -13.62 -4.09
C LEU A 118 -10.45 -12.56 -4.97
N ILE A 119 -10.07 -12.49 -6.24
CA ILE A 119 -10.89 -11.82 -7.25
C ILE A 119 -11.98 -12.83 -7.64
N THR A 120 -13.14 -12.76 -6.99
CA THR A 120 -14.35 -13.42 -7.48
C THR A 120 -14.75 -12.76 -8.79
N LYS A 121 -14.85 -13.58 -9.84
CA LYS A 121 -15.30 -13.19 -11.16
C LYS A 121 -16.80 -13.46 -11.21
N ASP A 122 -17.61 -12.40 -11.25
CA ASP A 122 -18.94 -12.47 -11.86
C ASP A 122 -18.81 -12.23 -13.37
#